data_AF-A0A0C2MTG4-F1
#
_entry.id   AF-A0A0C2MTG4-F1
#
_cell.length_a   1.000
_cell.length_b   1.000
_cell.length_c   1.000
_cell.angle_alpha   90.00
_cell.angle_beta   90.00
_cell.angle_gamma   90.00
#
_symmetry.space_group_name_H-M   'P 1'
#
loop_
_entity.id
_entity.type
_entity.pdbx_description
1 polymer ?
#
loop_
_entity_poly.entity_id
_entity_poly.type
_entity_poly.pdbx_seq_one_letter_code
_entity_poly.pdbx_strand_id
1 'polypeptide(L)'
;MCPNKRCLNQIHRCDGVENCRDGSDELNCTKKCENRQLFCEIDNKCLSFDQICDGTKDCTDGKDEADCKHGTLMTIKVVPRCREGSFECLNQICISSQKVCDGINDCGDNSDEQDCISQLII
;
A
#
# COMPACT_ATOMS: atom_id res chain seq x y z
N MET A 1 11.95 25.26 -20.67
CA MET A 1 12.21 26.31 -21.68
C MET A 1 11.83 25.74 -23.03
N CYS A 2 10.93 26.39 -23.79
CA CYS A 2 10.63 25.93 -25.14
C CYS A 2 11.83 26.18 -26.07
N PRO A 3 12.09 25.33 -27.07
CA PRO A 3 13.16 25.50 -28.06
C PRO A 3 13.00 26.80 -28.87
N ASN A 4 11.79 27.36 -28.92
CA ASN A 4 11.50 28.69 -29.48
C ASN A 4 11.86 29.87 -28.55
N LYS A 5 12.67 29.66 -27.50
CA LYS A 5 13.05 30.68 -26.50
C LYS A 5 11.88 31.32 -25.75
N ARG A 6 10.70 30.69 -25.78
CA ARG A 6 9.55 31.10 -24.95
C ARG A 6 9.82 30.64 -23.52
N CYS A 7 9.91 31.60 -22.61
CA CYS A 7 10.08 31.34 -21.18
C CYS A 7 8.73 30.88 -20.62
N LEU A 8 8.60 29.57 -20.43
CA LEU A 8 7.56 29.01 -19.59
C LEU A 8 8.03 29.03 -18.14
N ASN A 9 7.09 29.26 -17.23
CA ASN A 9 7.34 29.10 -15.80
C ASN A 9 7.75 27.64 -15.53
N GLN A 10 8.60 27.40 -14.53
CA GLN A 10 9.06 26.03 -14.22
C GLN A 10 7.89 25.09 -13.86
N ILE A 11 6.79 25.65 -13.34
CA ILE A 11 5.55 24.91 -13.07
C ILE A 11 4.85 24.41 -14.33
N HIS A 12 5.11 25.01 -15.50
CA HIS A 12 4.54 24.60 -16.79
C HIS A 12 5.48 23.68 -17.57
N ARG A 13 6.49 23.11 -16.90
CA ARG A 13 7.31 22.06 -17.47
C ARG A 13 6.84 20.76 -16.85
N CYS A 14 6.47 19.79 -17.66
CA CYS A 14 6.02 18.49 -17.19
C CYS A 14 4.74 18.59 -16.35
N ASP A 15 3.83 19.50 -16.65
CA ASP A 15 2.54 19.65 -15.97
C ASP A 15 1.41 18.86 -16.66
N GLY A 16 1.72 18.18 -17.78
CA GLY A 16 0.75 17.41 -18.54
C GLY A 16 -0.14 18.26 -19.46
N VAL A 17 0.17 19.55 -19.60
CA VAL A 17 -0.48 20.45 -20.53
C VAL A 17 0.53 20.86 -21.59
N GLU A 18 0.15 20.80 -22.87
CA GLU A 18 1.02 21.30 -23.93
C GLU A 18 1.08 22.84 -23.89
N ASN A 19 2.10 23.37 -23.22
CA ASN A 19 2.34 24.81 -23.09
C ASN A 19 3.36 25.32 -24.14
N CYS A 20 4.23 24.45 -24.68
CA CYS A 20 5.04 24.74 -25.85
C CYS A 20 4.34 24.28 -27.13
N ARG A 21 4.43 25.08 -28.20
CA ARG A 21 3.85 24.77 -29.52
C ARG A 21 4.37 23.46 -30.15
N ASP A 22 5.51 22.95 -29.69
CA ASP A 22 6.06 21.66 -30.12
C ASP A 22 5.98 20.57 -29.03
N GLY A 23 5.30 20.83 -27.91
CA GLY A 23 5.18 19.90 -26.79
C GLY A 23 6.47 19.61 -26.02
N SER A 24 7.55 20.34 -26.32
CA SER A 24 8.86 20.17 -25.68
C SER A 24 8.89 20.43 -24.18
N ASP A 25 7.91 21.14 -23.63
CA ASP A 25 7.71 21.26 -22.19
C ASP A 25 7.35 19.94 -21.52
N GLU A 26 6.78 19.01 -22.28
CA GLU A 26 6.45 17.65 -21.85
C GLU A 26 7.47 16.60 -22.33
N LEU A 27 8.48 16.99 -23.11
CA LEU A 27 9.54 16.10 -23.58
C LEU A 27 10.72 16.04 -22.60
N ASN A 28 11.30 14.85 -22.44
CA ASN A 28 12.43 14.60 -21.53
C ASN A 28 12.12 15.07 -20.09
N CYS A 29 10.89 14.81 -19.67
CA CYS A 29 10.46 14.95 -18.31
C CYS A 29 10.95 13.73 -17.54
N THR A 30 11.87 13.94 -16.58
CA THR A 30 12.05 13.00 -15.48
C THR A 30 10.82 13.09 -14.57
N LYS A 31 9.64 12.77 -15.10
CA LYS A 31 8.37 12.69 -14.36
C LYS A 31 8.50 11.49 -13.44
N LYS A 32 9.15 11.72 -12.29
CA LYS A 32 8.86 10.93 -11.10
C LYS A 32 7.39 11.18 -10.84
N CYS A 33 6.54 10.18 -11.09
CA CYS A 33 5.17 10.23 -10.59
C CYS A 33 5.21 10.66 -9.11
N GLU A 34 4.15 11.31 -8.64
CA GLU A 34 4.07 11.83 -7.28
C GLU A 34 4.41 10.71 -6.26
N ASN A 35 4.95 11.08 -5.10
CA ASN A 35 5.50 10.10 -4.14
C ASN A 35 4.58 8.88 -3.96
N ARG A 36 5.11 7.67 -4.27
CA ARG A 36 4.42 6.36 -4.22
C ARG A 36 3.53 6.01 -5.43
N GLN A 37 3.82 6.56 -6.61
CA GLN A 37 3.20 6.16 -7.87
C GLN A 37 4.20 5.45 -8.81
N LEU A 38 3.71 4.52 -9.64
CA LEU A 38 4.51 3.79 -10.64
C LEU A 38 4.23 4.31 -12.04
N PHE A 39 5.29 4.55 -12.81
CA PHE A 39 5.17 5.03 -14.19
C PHE A 39 5.15 3.87 -15.19
N CYS A 40 4.05 3.74 -15.93
CA CYS A 40 3.98 2.88 -17.10
C CYS A 40 4.62 3.60 -18.29
N GLU A 41 5.79 3.13 -18.72
CA GLU A 41 6.55 3.77 -19.80
C GLU A 41 5.88 3.67 -21.17
N ILE A 42 5.14 2.59 -21.43
CA ILE A 42 4.44 2.38 -22.70
C ILE A 42 3.17 3.24 -22.75
N ASP A 43 2.39 3.22 -21.68
CA ASP A 43 1.09 3.90 -21.60
C ASP A 43 1.21 5.39 -21.25
N ASN A 44 2.42 5.86 -20.89
CA ASN A 44 2.66 7.20 -20.35
C ASN A 44 1.72 7.59 -19.21
N LYS A 45 1.31 6.61 -18.39
CA LYS A 45 0.41 6.81 -17.25
C LYS A 45 1.11 6.55 -15.93
N CYS A 46 0.71 7.29 -14.90
CA CYS A 46 1.09 7.02 -13.52
C CYS A 46 -0.02 6.20 -12.86
N LEU A 47 0.36 5.09 -12.25
CA LEU A 47 -0.50 4.25 -11.44
C LEU A 47 -0.41 4.65 -9.98
N SER A 48 -1.56 4.65 -9.32
CA SER A 48 -1.65 4.85 -7.86
C SER A 48 -1.11 3.64 -7.12
N PHE A 49 -0.78 3.79 -5.84
CA PHE A 49 -0.31 2.69 -5.01
C PHE A 49 -1.26 1.48 -5.01
N ASP A 50 -2.58 1.72 -5.05
CA ASP A 50 -3.61 0.68 -5.09
C ASP A 50 -3.63 -0.15 -6.39
N GLN A 51 -2.89 0.28 -7.41
CA GLN A 51 -2.78 -0.33 -8.75
C GLN A 51 -1.39 -0.94 -9.00
N ILE A 52 -0.56 -1.08 -7.96
CA ILE A 52 0.80 -1.61 -8.07
C ILE A 52 0.86 -2.91 -7.28
N CYS A 53 0.97 -4.06 -7.93
CA CYS A 53 0.87 -5.37 -7.27
C CYS A 53 -0.56 -5.72 -6.81
N ASP A 54 -1.58 -5.24 -7.52
CA ASP A 54 -2.99 -5.52 -7.20
C ASP A 54 -3.50 -6.83 -7.83
N GLY A 55 -2.64 -7.52 -8.58
CA GLY A 55 -2.98 -8.73 -9.31
C GLY A 55 -3.72 -8.46 -10.62
N THR A 56 -3.91 -7.19 -10.98
CA THR A 56 -4.42 -6.73 -12.26
C THR A 56 -3.26 -6.19 -13.08
N LYS A 57 -3.24 -6.52 -14.37
CA LYS A 57 -2.29 -5.90 -15.29
C LYS A 57 -2.80 -4.53 -15.70
N ASP A 58 -2.44 -3.51 -14.94
CA ASP A 58 -2.73 -2.11 -15.21
C ASP A 58 -1.77 -1.52 -16.26
N CYS A 59 -0.46 -1.78 -16.26
CA CYS A 59 0.40 -1.35 -17.36
C CYS A 59 0.31 -2.32 -18.56
N THR A 60 0.41 -1.81 -19.78
CA THR A 60 0.50 -2.62 -21.01
C THR A 60 1.68 -3.60 -20.96
N ASP A 61 2.79 -3.21 -20.33
CA ASP A 61 3.96 -4.07 -20.14
C ASP A 61 3.84 -4.99 -18.91
N GLY A 62 2.90 -4.73 -18.00
CA GLY A 62 2.72 -5.47 -16.75
C GLY A 62 3.81 -5.17 -15.72
N LYS A 63 4.49 -4.03 -15.88
CA LYS A 63 5.57 -3.56 -15.01
C LYS A 63 5.10 -3.31 -13.57
N ASP A 64 3.84 -2.91 -13.43
CA ASP A 64 3.09 -2.83 -12.18
C ASP A 64 3.02 -4.15 -11.40
N GLU A 65 3.14 -5.30 -12.09
CA GLU A 65 3.09 -6.64 -11.50
C GLU A 65 4.45 -7.39 -11.56
N ALA A 66 5.47 -6.82 -12.22
CA ALA A 66 6.70 -7.54 -12.57
C ALA A 66 7.75 -7.60 -11.44
N ASP A 67 7.78 -6.63 -10.52
CA ASP A 67 8.78 -6.53 -9.44
C ASP A 67 8.14 -6.42 -8.04
N CYS A 68 7.13 -7.25 -7.77
CA CYS A 68 6.52 -7.39 -6.46
C CYS A 68 7.38 -8.27 -5.53
N LYS A 69 8.64 -7.87 -5.29
CA LYS A 69 9.59 -8.64 -4.45
C LYS A 69 9.30 -8.59 -2.95
N HIS A 70 8.41 -7.71 -2.53
CA HIS A 70 7.72 -7.77 -1.25
C HIS A 70 6.25 -7.55 -1.57
N GLY A 71 5.39 -8.50 -1.22
CA GLY A 71 3.93 -8.41 -1.34
C GLY A 71 3.39 -7.22 -0.56
N THR A 72 3.55 -6.04 -1.16
CA THR A 72 3.19 -4.75 -0.60
C THR A 72 2.07 -4.17 -1.44
N LEU A 73 1.10 -5.00 -1.79
CA LEU A 73 -0.26 -4.51 -1.87
C LEU A 73 -1.03 -5.02 -0.67
N MET A 74 -1.54 -4.05 0.08
CA MET A 74 -2.36 -4.20 1.28
C MET A 74 -3.72 -4.82 0.96
N THR A 75 -3.71 -6.04 0.45
CA THR A 75 -4.66 -7.04 0.92
C THR A 75 -3.86 -8.12 1.65
N ILE A 76 -3.24 -7.75 2.76
CA ILE A 76 -3.40 -8.63 3.92
C ILE A 76 -4.91 -8.57 4.20
N LYS A 77 -5.67 -9.35 3.45
CA LYS A 77 -6.82 -10.03 4.01
C LYS A 77 -6.16 -10.83 5.12
N VAL A 78 -6.02 -10.20 6.28
CA VAL A 78 -5.97 -10.92 7.54
C VAL A 78 -7.32 -11.59 7.45
N VAL A 79 -7.36 -12.79 6.86
CA VAL A 79 -8.45 -13.70 7.09
C VAL A 79 -8.31 -13.82 8.60
N PRO A 80 -9.18 -13.15 9.39
CA PRO A 80 -9.01 -13.27 10.82
C PRO A 80 -9.18 -14.78 11.03
N ARG A 81 -8.09 -15.44 11.43
CA ARG A 81 -8.08 -16.90 11.59
C ARG A 81 -9.18 -17.31 12.56
N CYS A 82 -9.50 -16.37 13.44
CA CYS A 82 -10.61 -16.38 14.36
C CYS A 82 -11.73 -15.46 13.89
N ARG A 83 -12.98 -15.79 14.24
CA ARG A 83 -14.16 -14.98 13.93
C ARG A 83 -14.08 -13.61 14.61
N GLU A 84 -14.80 -12.60 14.12
CA GLU A 84 -15.02 -11.36 14.87
C GLU A 84 -15.50 -11.66 16.31
N GLY A 85 -14.82 -11.09 17.31
CA GLY A 85 -15.06 -11.37 18.73
C GLY A 85 -14.31 -12.58 19.30
N SER A 86 -13.33 -13.10 18.57
CA SER A 86 -12.42 -14.17 19.03
C SER A 86 -10.98 -13.67 19.16
N PHE A 87 -10.26 -14.21 20.14
CA PHE A 87 -8.84 -13.98 20.39
C PHE A 87 -8.01 -15.14 19.83
N GLU A 88 -6.90 -14.82 19.17
CA GLU A 88 -5.94 -15.78 18.63
C GLU A 88 -4.81 -16.01 19.65
N CYS A 89 -4.75 -17.22 20.18
CA CYS A 89 -3.68 -17.69 21.05
C CYS A 89 -2.34 -17.81 20.29
N LEU A 90 -1.20 -17.86 20.99
CA LEU A 90 0.11 -18.03 20.34
C LEU A 90 0.23 -19.37 19.61
N ASN A 91 -0.47 -20.40 20.08
CA ASN A 91 -0.62 -21.69 19.40
C ASN A 91 -1.66 -21.71 18.27
N GLN A 92 -2.17 -20.55 17.82
CA GLN A 92 -3.15 -20.39 16.74
C GLN A 92 -4.54 -20.98 17.05
N ILE A 93 -4.85 -21.23 18.33
CA ILE A 93 -6.20 -21.58 18.76
C ILE A 93 -7.03 -20.30 18.89
N CYS A 94 -8.30 -20.39 18.51
CA CYS A 94 -9.25 -19.30 18.63
C CYS A 94 -10.15 -19.51 19.85
N ILE A 95 -10.11 -18.58 20.79
CA ILE A 95 -11.00 -18.55 21.95
C ILE A 95 -11.92 -17.33 21.90
N SER A 96 -12.95 -17.28 22.74
CA SER A 96 -13.78 -16.08 22.85
C SER A 96 -12.98 -14.93 23.47
N SER A 97 -13.20 -13.69 23.03
CA SER A 97 -12.60 -12.53 23.69
C SER A 97 -13.02 -12.38 25.17
N GLN A 98 -14.09 -13.05 25.61
CA GLN A 98 -14.53 -13.08 27.01
C GLN A 98 -13.69 -14.02 27.90
N LYS A 99 -12.92 -14.90 27.27
CA LYS A 99 -12.03 -15.90 27.89
C LYS A 99 -10.58 -15.41 27.97
N VAL A 100 -10.33 -14.17 27.56
CA VAL A 100 -9.02 -13.55 27.70
C VAL A 100 -8.97 -12.92 29.07
N CYS A 101 -7.96 -13.25 29.86
CA CYS A 101 -7.79 -12.75 31.22
C CYS A 101 -8.95 -13.11 32.17
N ASP A 102 -9.52 -14.30 32.02
CA ASP A 102 -10.57 -14.81 32.91
C ASP A 102 -10.02 -15.68 34.05
N GLY A 103 -8.69 -15.86 34.10
CA GLY A 103 -7.99 -16.65 35.11
C GLY A 103 -7.93 -18.14 34.78
N ILE A 104 -8.36 -18.54 33.58
CA ILE A 104 -8.36 -19.93 33.10
C ILE A 104 -7.48 -20.00 31.85
N ASN A 105 -6.62 -21.01 31.78
CA ASN A 105 -5.86 -21.30 30.56
C ASN A 105 -6.77 -21.99 29.54
N ASP A 106 -7.53 -21.20 28.78
CA ASP A 106 -8.39 -21.63 27.68
C ASP A 106 -7.59 -21.85 26.39
N CYS A 107 -6.47 -21.15 26.20
CA CYS A 107 -5.60 -21.39 25.04
C CYS A 107 -4.85 -22.72 25.11
N GLY A 108 -4.65 -23.30 26.30
CA GLY A 108 -3.80 -24.47 26.55
C GLY A 108 -2.29 -24.15 26.62
N ASP A 109 -1.86 -23.03 26.04
CA ASP A 109 -0.50 -22.48 26.12
C ASP A 109 -0.37 -21.26 27.06
N ASN A 110 -1.46 -20.92 27.76
CA ASN A 110 -1.57 -19.82 28.71
C ASN A 110 -1.37 -18.43 28.07
N SER A 111 -1.53 -18.29 26.75
CA SER A 111 -1.34 -17.01 26.05
C SER A 111 -2.42 -15.98 26.35
N ASP A 112 -3.62 -16.46 26.64
CA ASP A 112 -4.79 -15.71 27.08
C ASP A 112 -4.64 -15.06 28.46
N GLU A 113 -3.69 -15.54 29.27
CA GLU A 113 -3.47 -15.11 30.66
C GLU A 113 -2.13 -14.39 30.88
N GLN A 114 -1.33 -14.20 29.82
CA GLN A 114 0.06 -13.70 29.91
C GLN A 114 0.21 -12.18 29.87
N ASP A 115 -0.67 -11.46 29.16
CA ASP A 115 -0.63 -9.99 29.05
C ASP A 115 -1.88 -9.34 29.65
N CYS A 116 -2.37 -9.94 30.73
CA CYS A 116 -3.43 -9.39 31.53
C CYS A 116 -2.84 -8.29 32.38
N ILE A 117 -2.73 -7.09 31.79
CA ILE A 117 -2.41 -5.86 32.52
C ILE A 117 -3.38 -5.85 33.68
N SER A 118 -2.81 -6.13 34.84
CA SER A 118 -3.53 -6.53 36.03
C SER A 118 -4.71 -5.59 36.20
N GLN A 119 -5.92 -6.14 36.35
CA GLN A 119 -7.01 -5.38 36.95
C GLN A 119 -6.54 -4.97 38.34
N LEU A 120 -5.79 -3.87 38.40
CA LEU A 120 -5.36 -3.21 39.60
C LEU A 120 -6.60 -2.51 40.11
N ILE A 121 -7.46 -3.27 40.79
CA ILE A 121 -8.30 -2.71 41.82
C ILE A 121 -7.36 -2.35 42.97
N ILE A 122 -6.88 -1.11 42.99
CA ILE A 122 -6.54 -0.38 44.21
C ILE A 122 -7.09 1.03 44.08
#